data_AF-A0A8J8E630-F1
#
_entry.id   AF-A0A8J8E630-F1
#
_cell.length_a   1.000
_cell.length_b   1.000
_cell.length_c   1.000
_cell.angle_alpha   90.00
_cell.angle_beta   90.00
_cell.angle_gamma   90.00
#
_symmetry.space_group_name_H-M   'P 1'
#
loop_
_entity.id
_entity.type
_entity.pdbx_description
1 polymer ?
#
loop_
_entity_poly.entity_id
_entity_poly.type
_entity_poly.pdbx_seq_one_letter_code
_entity_poly.pdbx_strand_id
1 'polypeptide(L)'
;MLTGTYRKYRLADRLTEGELKRQLARKLVMELARYSHREPFWETVRELGLRPDHVKEVMLFLEENGEIEIRRSSDGKRLWVLTLRDIRRNPVKLDRWLALKKPQRK
;
A
#
# COMPACT_ATOMS: atom_id res chain seq x y z
N MET A 1 10.75 -13.10 0.63
CA MET A 1 11.12 -12.07 1.60
C MET A 1 10.59 -10.71 1.13
N LEU A 2 9.89 -9.96 1.99
CA LEU A 2 9.27 -8.66 1.65
C LEU A 2 10.29 -7.61 1.18
N THR A 3 11.52 -7.67 1.71
CA THR A 3 12.65 -6.84 1.28
C THR A 3 12.98 -6.99 -0.20
N GLY A 4 12.90 -8.22 -0.75
CA GLY A 4 13.10 -8.48 -2.18
C GLY A 4 12.01 -7.89 -3.05
N THR A 5 10.76 -7.92 -2.58
CA THR A 5 9.62 -7.30 -3.27
C THR A 5 9.73 -5.77 -3.26
N TYR A 6 10.13 -5.16 -2.15
CA TYR A 6 10.38 -3.72 -2.09
C TYR A 6 11.52 -3.28 -3.01
N ARG A 7 12.61 -4.05 -3.09
CA ARG A 7 13.72 -3.77 -4.02
C ARG A 7 13.25 -3.78 -5.48
N LYS A 8 12.42 -4.76 -5.87
CA LYS A 8 11.82 -4.81 -7.21
C LYS A 8 10.89 -3.63 -7.46
N TYR A 9 10.04 -3.27 -6.49
CA TYR A 9 9.18 -2.09 -6.55
C TYR A 9 9.98 -0.80 -6.83
N ARG A 10 11.10 -0.62 -6.11
CA ARG A 10 11.97 0.56 -6.27
C ARG A 10 12.65 0.60 -7.63
N LEU A 11 13.00 -0.55 -8.20
CA LEU A 11 13.63 -0.64 -9.52
C LEU A 11 12.64 -0.49 -10.68
N ALA A 12 11.38 -0.88 -10.48
CA ALA A 12 10.33 -0.73 -11.49
C ALA A 12 10.05 0.74 -11.86
N ASP A 13 10.41 1.68 -10.99
CA ASP A 13 10.34 3.13 -11.27
C ASP A 13 11.25 3.57 -12.42
N ARG A 14 12.37 2.86 -12.65
CA ARG A 14 13.34 3.21 -13.69
C ARG A 14 13.05 2.59 -15.06
N LEU A 15 12.14 1.61 -15.15
CA LEU A 15 12.04 0.71 -16.31
C LEU A 15 10.74 0.82 -17.11
N THR A 16 9.97 1.91 -17.01
CA THR A 16 8.72 2.09 -17.80
C THR A 16 7.65 1.00 -17.57
N GLU A 17 7.67 0.31 -16.43
CA GLU A 17 6.69 -0.72 -16.08
C GLU A 17 5.73 -0.24 -14.98
N GLY A 18 4.97 0.83 -15.26
CA GLY A 18 4.04 1.41 -14.29
C GLY A 18 2.98 0.42 -13.78
N GLU A 19 2.58 -0.56 -14.59
CA GLU A 19 1.69 -1.66 -14.18
C GLU A 19 2.39 -2.64 -13.22
N LEU A 20 3.63 -3.06 -13.51
CA LEU A 20 4.38 -3.96 -12.63
C LEU A 20 4.64 -3.30 -11.27
N LYS A 21 5.01 -2.01 -11.27
CA LYS A 21 5.22 -1.25 -10.04
C LYS A 21 3.95 -1.22 -9.18
N ARG A 22 2.79 -1.00 -9.80
CA ARG A 22 1.48 -1.04 -9.12
C ARG A 22 1.16 -2.42 -8.56
N GLN A 23 1.36 -3.49 -9.32
CA GLN A 23 1.14 -4.85 -8.84
C GLN A 23 2.06 -5.20 -7.65
N LEU A 24 3.33 -4.80 -7.71
CA LEU A 24 4.27 -5.00 -6.61
C LEU A 24 3.89 -4.20 -5.36
N ALA A 25 3.47 -2.95 -5.53
CA ALA A 25 2.99 -2.10 -4.45
C ALA A 25 1.72 -2.68 -3.78
N ARG A 26 0.75 -3.13 -4.57
CA ARG A 26 -0.45 -3.82 -4.09
C ARG A 26 -0.11 -5.06 -3.29
N LYS A 27 0.78 -5.91 -3.83
CA LYS A 27 1.24 -7.12 -3.16
C LYS A 27 1.88 -6.80 -1.81
N LEU A 28 2.75 -5.79 -1.75
CA LEU A 28 3.36 -5.33 -0.51
C LEU A 28 2.31 -4.90 0.51
N VAL A 29 1.34 -4.06 0.11
CA VAL A 29 0.31 -3.55 1.02
C VAL A 29 -0.63 -4.65 1.50
N MET A 30 -1.03 -5.59 0.65
CA MET A 30 -1.83 -6.75 1.07
C MET A 30 -1.10 -7.62 2.09
N GLU A 31 0.18 -7.92 1.85
CA GLU A 31 0.97 -8.68 2.81
C GLU A 31 1.12 -7.92 4.13
N LEU A 32 1.40 -6.62 4.10
CA LEU A 32 1.50 -5.79 5.30
C LEU A 32 0.16 -5.66 6.05
N ALA A 33 -0.94 -5.58 5.32
CA ALA A 33 -2.28 -5.54 5.88
C ALA A 33 -2.59 -6.81 6.70
N ARG A 34 -2.07 -7.98 6.32
CA ARG A 34 -2.21 -9.21 7.12
C ARG A 34 -1.62 -9.04 8.51
N TYR A 35 -0.49 -8.34 8.64
CA TYR A 35 0.18 -8.08 9.93
C TYR A 35 -0.37 -6.88 10.69
N SER A 36 -1.31 -6.11 10.13
CA SER A 36 -1.86 -4.87 10.74
C SER A 36 -2.57 -5.05 12.09
N HIS A 37 -2.89 -6.29 12.47
CA HIS A 37 -3.47 -6.65 13.76
C HIS A 37 -2.42 -6.87 14.86
N ARG A 38 -1.16 -7.07 14.50
CA ARG A 38 -0.06 -7.23 15.47
C ARG A 38 0.36 -5.85 15.95
N GLU A 39 0.46 -5.71 17.27
CA GLU A 39 0.94 -4.50 17.93
C GLU A 39 2.23 -4.87 18.70
N PRO A 40 3.33 -4.10 18.55
CA PRO A 40 3.46 -2.86 17.77
C PRO A 40 3.69 -3.12 16.26
N PHE A 41 2.79 -2.64 15.40
CA PHE A 41 2.84 -2.90 13.96
C PHE A 41 4.18 -2.54 13.32
N TRP A 42 4.74 -1.38 13.69
CA TRP A 42 6.00 -0.90 13.10
C TRP A 42 7.22 -1.73 13.50
N GLU A 43 7.16 -2.45 14.62
CA GLU A 43 8.21 -3.41 14.99
C GLU A 43 8.10 -4.66 14.12
N THR A 44 6.90 -5.19 13.90
CA THR A 44 6.67 -6.28 12.95
C THR A 44 7.16 -5.91 11.55
N VAL A 45 6.95 -4.67 11.10
CA VAL A 45 7.49 -4.18 9.81
C VAL A 45 9.02 -4.25 9.77
N ARG A 46 9.70 -3.88 10.87
CA ARG A 46 11.17 -3.95 10.97
C ARG A 46 11.67 -5.39 10.98
N GLU A 47 11.01 -6.28 11.71
CA GLU A 47 11.31 -7.73 11.72
C GLU A 47 11.17 -8.35 10.33
N LEU A 48 10.21 -7.88 9.55
CA LEU A 48 10.01 -8.27 8.15
C LEU A 48 11.07 -7.67 7.19
N GLY A 49 12.05 -6.94 7.70
CA GLY A 49 13.14 -6.34 6.95
C GLY A 49 12.73 -5.12 6.14
N LEU A 50 11.68 -4.40 6.57
CA LEU A 50 11.23 -3.15 5.97
C LEU A 50 11.33 -1.99 6.96
N ARG A 51 11.48 -0.78 6.43
CA ARG A 51 11.40 0.44 7.25
C ARG A 51 9.98 0.98 7.23
N PRO A 52 9.51 1.62 8.32
CA PRO A 52 8.24 2.34 8.32
C PRO A 52 8.09 3.31 7.15
N ASP A 53 9.17 3.99 6.76
CA ASP A 53 9.17 4.95 5.66
C ASP A 53 8.94 4.28 4.31
N HIS A 54 9.50 3.09 4.07
CA HIS A 54 9.27 2.32 2.86
C HIS A 54 7.80 1.92 2.71
N VAL A 55 7.15 1.54 3.84
CA VAL A 55 5.72 1.21 3.83
C VAL A 55 4.87 2.44 3.51
N LYS A 56 5.17 3.57 4.15
CA LYS A 56 4.47 4.83 3.86
C LYS A 56 4.63 5.25 2.41
N GLU A 57 5.83 5.14 1.85
CA GLU A 57 6.12 5.42 0.44
C GLU A 57 5.26 4.57 -0.50
N VAL A 58 5.18 3.26 -0.27
CA VAL A 58 4.36 2.36 -1.10
C VAL A 58 2.87 2.69 -0.97
N MET A 59 2.40 3.00 0.24
CA MET A 59 1.01 3.41 0.46
C MET A 59 0.68 4.74 -0.22
N LEU A 60 1.59 5.73 -0.15
CA LEU A 60 1.43 7.00 -0.85
C LEU A 60 1.38 6.81 -2.36
N PHE A 61 2.26 5.98 -2.91
CA PHE A 61 2.25 5.66 -4.34
C PHE A 61 0.90 5.08 -4.78
N LEU A 62 0.35 4.14 -4.01
CA LEU A 62 -0.99 3.62 -4.28
C LEU A 62 -2.08 4.69 -4.14
N GLU A 63 -1.97 5.60 -3.16
CA GLU A 63 -2.91 6.73 -3.01
C GLU A 63 -2.87 7.69 -4.21
N GLU A 64 -1.67 8.04 -4.68
CA GLU A 64 -1.46 8.90 -5.86
C GLU A 64 -1.99 8.27 -7.15
N ASN A 65 -1.89 6.95 -7.27
CA ASN A 65 -2.47 6.20 -8.40
C ASN A 65 -3.97 5.93 -8.24
N GLY A 66 -4.60 6.39 -7.15
CA GLY A 66 -6.03 6.20 -6.88
C GLY A 66 -6.42 4.77 -6.48
N GLU A 67 -5.45 3.97 -6.06
CA GLU A 67 -5.61 2.55 -5.70
C GLU A 67 -6.05 2.36 -4.24
N ILE A 68 -5.62 3.26 -3.35
CA ILE A 68 -6.03 3.30 -1.93
C ILE A 68 -6.31 4.75 -1.49
N GLU A 69 -6.98 4.93 -0.36
CA GLU A 69 -7.15 6.23 0.27
C GLU A 69 -6.66 6.05 1.69
N ILE A 70 -5.65 6.82 2.05
CA ILE A 70 -5.11 6.74 3.38
C ILE A 70 -6.04 7.52 4.27
N ARG A 71 -6.65 6.84 5.24
CA ARG A 71 -7.55 7.47 6.22
C ARG A 71 -6.80 8.60 6.91
N ARG A 72 -7.49 9.71 7.15
CA ARG A 72 -6.94 10.88 7.85
C ARG A 72 -7.72 11.11 9.13
N SER A 73 -7.04 11.50 10.18
CA SER A 73 -7.66 12.00 11.41
C SER A 73 -8.34 13.34 11.13
N SER A 74 -9.19 13.79 12.05
CA SER A 74 -9.78 15.13 12.05
C SER A 74 -8.70 16.23 11.94
N ASP A 75 -7.51 15.98 12.48
CA ASP A 75 -6.34 16.89 12.42
C ASP A 75 -5.54 16.78 11.10
N GLY A 76 -6.05 16.07 10.10
CA GLY A 76 -5.37 15.84 8.81
C GLY A 76 -4.22 14.82 8.84
N LYS A 77 -3.88 14.26 10.00
CA LYS A 77 -2.81 13.24 10.14
C LYS A 77 -3.19 11.92 9.46
N ARG A 78 -2.29 11.36 8.67
CA ARG A 78 -2.47 10.06 7.99
C ARG A 78 -2.46 8.89 8.98
N LEU A 79 -3.49 8.06 8.91
CA LEU A 79 -3.73 6.90 9.76
C LEU A 79 -3.34 5.61 9.02
N TRP A 80 -2.03 5.39 8.91
CA TRP A 80 -1.43 4.28 8.14
C TRP A 80 -1.92 2.90 8.60
N VAL A 81 -1.79 2.61 9.90
CA VAL A 81 -2.14 1.30 10.46
C VAL A 81 -3.64 1.03 10.36
N LEU A 82 -4.47 2.05 10.59
CA LEU A 82 -5.92 1.92 10.43
C LEU A 82 -6.33 1.70 8.97
N THR A 83 -5.64 2.32 8.02
CA THR A 83 -5.84 2.07 6.59
C THR A 83 -5.49 0.62 6.25
N LEU A 84 -4.36 0.11 6.73
CA LEU A 84 -3.98 -1.29 6.55
C LEU A 84 -4.96 -2.27 7.21
N ARG A 85 -5.49 -1.95 8.39
CA ARG A 85 -6.55 -2.73 9.05
C ARG A 85 -7.84 -2.74 8.23
N ASP A 86 -8.20 -1.62 7.59
CA ASP A 86 -9.37 -1.56 6.70
C ASP A 86 -9.17 -2.41 5.45
N ILE A 87 -8.00 -2.32 4.82
CA ILE A 87 -7.63 -3.15 3.66
C ILE A 87 -7.65 -4.64 4.03
N ARG A 88 -7.18 -5.01 5.23
CA ARG A 88 -7.27 -6.38 5.73
C ARG A 88 -8.73 -6.85 5.84
N ARG A 89 -9.62 -6.00 6.33
CA ARG A 89 -11.05 -6.31 6.51
C ARG A 89 -11.80 -6.36 5.18
N ASN A 90 -11.37 -5.58 4.19
CA ASN A 90 -11.96 -5.51 2.87
C ASN A 90 -10.89 -5.61 1.77
N PRO A 91 -10.30 -6.79 1.54
CA PRO A 91 -9.25 -6.95 0.54
C PRO A 91 -9.76 -6.65 -0.88
N VAL A 92 -11.06 -6.90 -1.13
CA VAL A 92 -11.75 -6.61 -2.39
C VAL A 92 -11.78 -5.11 -2.70
N LYS A 93 -11.61 -4.20 -1.72
CA LYS A 93 -11.53 -2.76 -2.01
C LYS A 93 -10.35 -2.45 -2.94
N LEU A 94 -9.21 -3.11 -2.79
CA LEU A 94 -8.05 -2.88 -3.67
C LEU A 94 -8.40 -3.14 -5.15
N ASP A 95 -9.18 -4.18 -5.43
CA ASP A 95 -9.67 -4.51 -6.78
C ASP A 95 -10.93 -3.70 -7.17
N ARG A 96 -11.79 -3.32 -6.22
CA ARG A 96 -12.99 -2.51 -6.49
C ARG A 96 -12.68 -1.06 -6.80
N TRP A 97 -11.54 -0.55 -6.34
CA TRP A 97 -11.11 0.82 -6.58
C TRP A 97 -10.69 1.03 -8.04
N LEU A 98 -10.24 -0.04 -8.71
CA LEU A 98 -10.15 -0.11 -10.17
C LEU A 98 -11.52 0.05 -10.85
N ALA A 99 -12.57 -0.57 -10.31
CA ALA A 99 -13.90 -0.58 -10.93
C ALA A 99 -14.66 0.75 -10.71
N LEU A 100 -14.37 1.48 -9.64
CA LEU A 100 -15.09 2.70 -9.26
C LEU A 100 -14.52 4.00 -9.85
N LYS A 101 -13.32 3.98 -10.46
CA LYS A 101 -12.73 5.16 -11.14
C LYS A 101 -12.49 4.97 -12.64
N LYS A 102 -13.49 4.46 -13.37
CA LYS A 102 -13.71 4.92 -14.75
C LYS A 102 -14.68 6.11 -14.71
N PRO A 103 -14.22 7.38 -14.71
CA PRO A 103 -14.97 8.37 -15.46
C PRO A 103 -14.80 7.99 -16.94
N GLN A 104 -15.87 7.53 -17.58
CA GLN A 104 -16.00 7.76 -19.01
C GLN A 104 -15.71 9.24 -19.25
N ARG A 105 -14.71 9.56 -20.04
CA ARG A 105 -14.77 10.76 -20.87
C ARG A 105 -14.32 10.39 -22.27
N LYS A 106 -15.31 10.50 -23.16
CA LYS A 106 -15.23 10.61 -24.61
C LYS A 106 -14.19 11.64 -25.04
#